data_AF-A0A0N0DUF5-F1
#
_entry.id   AF-A0A0N0DUF5-F1
#
_cell.length_a   1.000
_cell.length_b   1.000
_cell.length_c   1.000
_cell.angle_alpha   90.00
_cell.angle_beta   90.00
_cell.angle_gamma   90.00
#
_symmetry.space_group_name_H-M   'P 1'
#
loop_
_entity.id
_entity.type
_entity.pdbx_description
1 polymer ?
#
loop_
_entity_poly.entity_id
_entity_poly.type
_entity_poly.pdbx_seq_one_letter_code
_entity_poly.pdbx_strand_id
1 'polypeptide(L)'
;MADQSRDSSPDPADDRPPVNFDSVLRYPFREMRTEWFDDYMDNISSSKRIPVATRLMDCLMAHTVLHEDPFLEKVVTVIYNRVANNEAFRNMTGVFGEAHEVFRIVCMTAKFTVSSASEKNVLLNLLEQHCTRFQIAAQKVKSDNSEALVAAAERVTESVFFLRKNMASTDAFRRLMDAIKSLFFIVNTRNGVSPGSSDGKSVFNTFVCCDGCPCYAKLRTGPTVFLRDMEKIKILDCVMMAATNAKDALMLEMATRFLHNFCKDFMENPHLDDIGNLIHNGRLFYCRTALFDALNTITSPQPGFADVQTAKTVNLDRIVLALLWVKNEVKDIRILCKLVPTLNEALASAEVAYTRLDSDDVLQILHTLKEYILAIFAALSFPEYHLAVHSRDVFIGKQADMKCANPACPGSTKDLLKCSGCDVTFYCSSECQKADWDKHKNFCHEIESRRTQPTSAAFCYSSPQVIKPVS
;
A
#
# COMPACT_ATOMS: atom_id res chain seq x y z
N MET A 1 -20.25 54.15 -31.42
CA MET A 1 -19.08 53.31 -31.13
C MET A 1 -18.55 53.74 -29.77
N ALA A 2 -18.95 53.01 -28.73
CA ALA A 2 -18.48 53.20 -27.37
C ALA A 2 -17.92 51.84 -26.95
N ASP A 3 -16.67 51.81 -26.51
CA ASP A 3 -16.11 50.64 -25.83
C ASP A 3 -15.50 51.10 -24.51
N GLN A 4 -16.00 50.50 -23.44
CA GLN A 4 -15.58 50.69 -22.06
C GLN A 4 -14.78 49.44 -21.67
N SER A 5 -13.46 49.54 -21.58
CA SER A 5 -12.64 48.49 -20.97
C SER A 5 -12.64 48.67 -19.45
N ARG A 6 -13.42 47.84 -18.75
CA ARG A 6 -13.44 47.71 -17.28
C ARG A 6 -12.29 46.84 -16.79
N ASP A 7 -11.56 47.40 -15.84
CA ASP A 7 -11.12 46.81 -14.56
C ASP A 7 -10.87 45.30 -14.51
N SER A 8 -9.59 44.92 -14.50
CA SER A 8 -9.09 43.65 -13.98
C SER A 8 -8.45 43.90 -12.61
N SER A 9 -9.21 43.61 -11.54
CA SER A 9 -8.67 43.49 -10.19
C SER A 9 -7.75 42.25 -10.13
N PRO A 10 -6.60 42.30 -9.44
CA PRO A 10 -5.70 41.16 -9.31
C PRO A 10 -6.31 40.11 -8.38
N ASP A 11 -6.27 38.84 -8.82
CA ASP A 11 -6.59 37.68 -8.00
C ASP A 11 -5.77 37.71 -6.71
N PRO A 12 -6.35 37.33 -5.54
CA PRO A 12 -5.61 37.28 -4.29
C PRO A 12 -4.44 36.31 -4.44
N ALA A 13 -3.24 36.78 -4.07
CA ALA A 13 -1.99 36.05 -4.16
C ALA A 13 -2.15 34.63 -3.59
N ASP A 14 -1.86 33.65 -4.44
CA ASP A 14 -1.83 32.24 -4.07
C ASP A 14 -0.67 32.01 -3.08
N ASP A 15 -0.97 32.03 -1.78
CA ASP A 15 -0.05 31.79 -0.67
C ASP A 15 0.56 30.37 -0.65
N ARG A 16 0.37 29.55 -1.70
CA ARG A 16 0.98 28.23 -1.81
C ARG A 16 2.48 28.37 -2.11
N PRO A 17 3.36 27.68 -1.34
CA PRO A 17 4.79 27.59 -1.65
C PRO A 17 5.07 27.26 -3.12
N PRO A 18 6.15 27.78 -3.73
CA PRO A 18 6.47 27.56 -5.14
C PRO A 18 6.63 26.06 -5.45
N VAL A 19 6.11 25.64 -6.59
CA VAL A 19 6.21 24.26 -7.08
C VAL A 19 7.58 24.08 -7.74
N ASN A 20 8.32 23.04 -7.34
CA ASN A 20 9.53 22.66 -8.07
C ASN A 20 9.14 21.96 -9.39
N PHE A 21 9.30 22.65 -10.51
CA PHE A 21 8.99 22.12 -11.85
C PHE A 21 10.01 21.09 -12.37
N ASP A 22 11.19 21.01 -11.76
CA ASP A 22 12.23 20.00 -12.09
C ASP A 22 11.93 18.62 -11.48
N SER A 23 10.86 18.52 -10.68
CA SER A 23 10.42 17.29 -10.02
C SER A 23 9.82 16.27 -10.99
N VAL A 24 10.43 15.06 -11.07
CA VAL A 24 10.03 13.96 -11.97
C VAL A 24 9.16 12.91 -11.27
N LEU A 25 8.70 13.17 -10.04
CA LEU A 25 7.88 12.24 -9.27
C LEU A 25 6.57 11.91 -10.00
N ARG A 26 6.37 10.62 -10.31
CA ARG A 26 5.15 10.09 -10.90
C ARG A 26 4.21 9.57 -9.83
N TYR A 27 4.28 8.29 -9.52
CA TYR A 27 3.48 7.70 -8.44
C TYR A 27 3.89 8.28 -7.08
N PRO A 28 2.97 8.65 -6.18
CA PRO A 28 1.51 8.48 -6.20
C PRO A 28 0.71 9.71 -6.66
N PHE A 29 1.28 10.62 -7.45
CA PHE A 29 0.62 11.89 -7.81
C PHE A 29 0.36 12.06 -9.31
N ARG A 30 1.01 11.26 -10.15
CA ARG A 30 0.86 11.25 -11.61
C ARG A 30 0.92 9.81 -12.12
N GLU A 31 0.51 9.66 -13.36
CA GLU A 31 0.46 8.38 -14.07
C GLU A 31 1.82 7.65 -14.11
N MET A 32 1.74 6.34 -13.81
CA MET A 32 2.86 5.39 -13.83
C MET A 32 3.32 5.13 -15.27
N ARG A 33 4.64 4.96 -15.46
CA ARG A 33 5.17 4.39 -16.71
C ARG A 33 4.88 2.89 -16.77
N THR A 34 4.53 2.41 -17.95
CA THR A 34 4.20 0.99 -18.20
C THR A 34 4.96 0.42 -19.40
N GLU A 35 5.87 1.19 -19.99
CA GLU A 35 6.71 0.78 -21.12
C GLU A 35 7.62 -0.39 -20.73
N TRP A 36 8.18 -0.36 -19.52
CA TRP A 36 9.02 -1.43 -18.97
C TRP A 36 8.29 -2.79 -18.87
N PHE A 37 6.95 -2.79 -18.85
CA PHE A 37 6.19 -4.02 -18.70
C PHE A 37 6.32 -4.92 -19.93
N ASP A 38 6.40 -4.36 -21.14
CA ASP A 38 6.57 -5.17 -22.35
C ASP A 38 7.94 -5.86 -22.34
N ASP A 39 9.00 -5.10 -22.04
CA ASP A 39 10.35 -5.63 -21.87
C ASP A 39 10.40 -6.72 -20.79
N TYR A 40 9.70 -6.52 -19.66
CA TYR A 40 9.62 -7.53 -18.60
C TYR A 40 8.92 -8.81 -19.08
N MET A 41 7.77 -8.68 -19.75
CA MET A 41 7.00 -9.81 -20.25
C MET A 41 7.75 -10.58 -21.34
N ASP A 42 8.57 -9.92 -22.15
CA ASP A 42 9.38 -10.56 -23.17
C ASP A 42 10.49 -11.45 -22.59
N ASN A 43 10.98 -11.11 -21.39
CA ASN A 43 11.93 -11.92 -20.63
C ASN A 43 11.29 -13.08 -19.84
N ILE A 44 9.99 -13.31 -20.01
CA ILE A 44 9.26 -14.46 -19.45
C ILE A 44 8.98 -15.48 -20.57
N SER A 45 9.11 -16.76 -20.24
CA SER A 45 8.77 -17.86 -21.14
C SER A 45 7.32 -17.71 -21.63
N SER A 46 7.08 -17.91 -22.92
CA SER A 46 5.77 -17.66 -23.55
C SER A 46 4.59 -18.35 -22.84
N SER A 47 4.82 -19.55 -22.29
CA SER A 47 3.84 -20.31 -21.51
C SER A 47 3.44 -19.67 -20.18
N LYS A 48 4.32 -18.87 -19.56
CA LYS A 48 4.10 -18.21 -18.26
C LYS A 48 3.58 -16.78 -18.40
N ARG A 49 3.65 -16.17 -19.58
CA ARG A 49 3.27 -14.75 -19.79
C ARG A 49 1.83 -14.47 -19.37
N ILE A 50 0.86 -15.24 -19.86
CA ILE A 50 -0.55 -15.00 -19.49
C ILE A 50 -0.80 -15.29 -18.01
N PRO A 51 -0.36 -16.41 -17.42
CA PRO A 51 -0.50 -16.64 -15.98
C PRO A 51 0.08 -15.51 -15.11
N VAL A 52 1.28 -15.01 -15.44
CA VAL A 52 1.92 -13.91 -14.71
C VAL A 52 1.14 -12.62 -14.86
N ALA A 53 0.70 -12.26 -16.07
CA ALA A 53 -0.08 -11.05 -16.31
C ALA A 53 -1.43 -11.08 -15.57
N THR A 54 -2.15 -12.20 -15.65
CA THR A 54 -3.41 -12.43 -14.93
C THR A 54 -3.22 -12.30 -13.42
N ARG A 55 -2.19 -12.95 -12.87
CA ARG A 55 -1.95 -12.91 -11.43
C ARG A 55 -1.47 -11.55 -10.94
N LEU A 56 -0.65 -10.86 -11.73
CA LEU A 56 -0.27 -9.48 -11.45
C LEU A 56 -1.50 -8.58 -11.40
N MET A 57 -2.39 -8.67 -12.40
CA MET A 57 -3.65 -7.92 -12.40
C MET A 57 -4.50 -8.23 -11.16
N ASP A 58 -4.61 -9.49 -10.72
CA ASP A 58 -5.31 -9.83 -9.47
C ASP A 58 -4.74 -9.08 -8.26
N CYS A 59 -3.41 -8.99 -8.15
CA CYS A 59 -2.74 -8.27 -7.06
C CYS A 59 -3.04 -6.77 -7.15
N LEU A 60 -2.89 -6.18 -8.34
CA LEU A 60 -3.10 -4.74 -8.55
C LEU A 60 -4.57 -4.35 -8.31
N MET A 61 -5.54 -5.13 -8.83
CA MET A 61 -6.96 -4.90 -8.58
C MET A 61 -7.29 -4.89 -7.09
N ALA A 62 -6.75 -5.84 -6.31
CA ALA A 62 -6.97 -5.85 -4.87
C ALA A 62 -6.45 -4.59 -4.17
N HIS A 63 -5.26 -4.12 -4.51
CA HIS A 63 -4.71 -2.89 -3.94
C HIS A 63 -5.46 -1.64 -4.40
N THR A 64 -5.90 -1.60 -5.67
CA THR A 64 -6.78 -0.54 -6.17
C THR A 64 -8.09 -0.48 -5.39
N VAL A 65 -8.74 -1.61 -5.14
CA VAL A 65 -10.02 -1.66 -4.42
C VAL A 65 -9.86 -1.31 -2.94
N LEU A 66 -8.78 -1.79 -2.30
CA LEU A 66 -8.46 -1.47 -0.91
C LEU A 66 -8.23 0.02 -0.69
N HIS A 67 -7.42 0.64 -1.57
CA HIS A 67 -6.87 1.99 -1.35
C HIS A 67 -7.46 3.05 -2.28
N GLU A 68 -8.44 2.71 -3.11
CA GLU A 68 -9.00 3.60 -4.12
C GLU A 68 -7.90 4.23 -5.00
N ASP A 69 -6.92 3.42 -5.43
CA ASP A 69 -5.72 3.88 -6.15
C ASP A 69 -6.00 4.03 -7.66
N PRO A 70 -6.19 5.26 -8.19
CA PRO A 70 -6.54 5.46 -9.59
C PRO A 70 -5.36 5.16 -10.54
N PHE A 71 -4.12 5.17 -10.05
CA PHE A 71 -2.94 4.89 -10.86
C PHE A 71 -2.82 3.40 -11.11
N LEU A 72 -3.09 2.57 -10.09
CA LEU A 72 -3.18 1.13 -10.26
C LEU A 72 -4.38 0.71 -11.12
N GLU A 73 -5.54 1.39 -11.05
CA GLU A 73 -6.66 1.19 -12.00
C GLU A 73 -6.18 1.30 -13.46
N LYS A 74 -5.37 2.33 -13.75
CA LYS A 74 -4.85 2.56 -15.09
C LYS A 74 -3.86 1.47 -15.52
N VAL A 75 -2.97 1.04 -14.64
CA VAL A 75 -2.03 -0.06 -14.92
C VAL A 75 -2.77 -1.36 -15.22
N VAL A 76 -3.79 -1.73 -14.44
CA VAL A 76 -4.63 -2.91 -14.71
C VAL A 76 -5.24 -2.83 -16.11
N THR A 77 -5.80 -1.66 -16.47
CA THR A 77 -6.41 -1.44 -17.79
C THR A 77 -5.41 -1.62 -18.92
N VAL A 78 -4.19 -1.09 -18.77
CA VAL A 78 -3.11 -1.25 -19.76
C VAL A 78 -2.74 -2.71 -19.93
N ILE A 79 -2.52 -3.44 -18.83
CA ILE A 79 -2.14 -4.86 -18.89
C ILE A 79 -3.26 -5.68 -19.52
N TYR A 80 -4.51 -5.47 -19.12
CA TYR A 80 -5.68 -6.16 -19.67
C TYR A 80 -5.74 -5.99 -21.20
N ASN A 81 -5.63 -4.75 -21.69
CA ASN A 81 -5.68 -4.47 -23.13
C ASN A 81 -4.55 -5.14 -23.91
N ARG A 82 -3.35 -5.27 -23.31
CA ARG A 82 -2.20 -5.96 -23.93
C ARG A 82 -2.44 -7.47 -24.09
N VAL A 83 -3.15 -8.10 -23.14
CA VAL A 83 -3.38 -9.55 -23.15
C VAL A 83 -4.75 -9.96 -23.71
N ALA A 84 -5.69 -9.03 -23.86
CA ALA A 84 -7.08 -9.30 -24.24
C ALA A 84 -7.25 -10.09 -25.54
N ASN A 85 -6.38 -9.87 -26.53
CA ASN A 85 -6.44 -10.55 -27.83
C ASN A 85 -5.76 -11.93 -27.82
N ASN A 86 -5.06 -12.29 -26.75
CA ASN A 86 -4.38 -13.57 -26.64
C ASN A 86 -5.40 -14.70 -26.41
N GLU A 87 -5.33 -15.76 -27.21
CA GLU A 87 -6.26 -16.88 -27.13
C GLU A 87 -6.23 -17.58 -25.77
N ALA A 88 -5.05 -17.78 -25.20
CA ALA A 88 -4.91 -18.41 -23.88
C ALA A 88 -5.55 -17.57 -22.77
N PHE A 89 -5.53 -16.23 -22.90
CA PHE A 89 -6.21 -15.33 -21.96
C PHE A 89 -7.73 -15.45 -22.06
N ARG A 90 -8.29 -15.45 -23.28
CA ARG A 90 -9.74 -15.62 -23.50
C ARG A 90 -10.27 -16.96 -22.96
N ASN A 91 -9.45 -18.00 -23.01
CA ASN A 91 -9.80 -19.34 -22.52
C ASN A 91 -9.64 -19.51 -21.00
N MET A 92 -8.98 -18.56 -20.30
CA MET A 92 -8.70 -18.62 -18.86
C MET A 92 -9.83 -18.03 -17.98
N THR A 93 -10.98 -17.70 -18.58
CA THR A 93 -12.01 -16.76 -18.10
C THR A 93 -12.93 -17.26 -16.98
N GLY A 94 -12.44 -18.11 -16.09
CA GLY A 94 -13.15 -18.48 -14.85
C GLY A 94 -13.09 -17.35 -13.80
N VAL A 95 -12.41 -17.62 -12.70
CA VAL A 95 -12.37 -16.74 -11.51
C VAL A 95 -11.81 -15.34 -11.79
N PHE A 96 -10.80 -15.21 -12.66
CA PHE A 96 -10.25 -13.89 -13.03
C PHE A 96 -11.28 -13.01 -13.73
N GLY A 97 -12.07 -13.58 -14.65
CA GLY A 97 -13.07 -12.83 -15.41
C GLY A 97 -14.14 -12.25 -14.50
N GLU A 98 -14.59 -13.03 -13.52
CA GLU A 98 -15.56 -12.57 -12.51
C GLU A 98 -14.98 -11.46 -11.63
N ALA A 99 -13.77 -11.65 -11.10
CA ALA A 99 -13.11 -10.64 -10.26
C ALA A 99 -12.87 -9.33 -11.03
N HIS A 100 -12.43 -9.42 -12.28
CA HIS A 100 -12.20 -8.26 -13.15
C HIS A 100 -13.48 -7.49 -13.47
N GLU A 101 -14.61 -8.19 -13.67
CA GLU A 101 -15.89 -7.53 -13.89
C GLU A 101 -16.37 -6.78 -12.63
N VAL A 102 -16.27 -7.38 -11.44
CA VAL A 102 -16.58 -6.66 -10.18
C VAL A 102 -15.63 -5.47 -10.00
N PHE A 103 -14.35 -5.64 -10.30
CA PHE A 103 -13.36 -4.57 -10.26
C PHE A 103 -13.75 -3.37 -11.15
N ARG A 104 -14.15 -3.63 -12.40
CA ARG A 104 -14.63 -2.57 -13.31
C ARG A 104 -15.83 -1.84 -12.75
N ILE A 105 -16.76 -2.57 -12.15
CA ILE A 105 -17.93 -1.99 -11.47
C ILE A 105 -17.49 -1.07 -10.33
N VAL A 106 -16.56 -1.50 -9.46
CA VAL A 106 -16.01 -0.64 -8.39
C VAL A 106 -15.47 0.67 -8.97
N CYS A 107 -14.66 0.59 -10.03
CA CYS A 107 -14.05 1.76 -10.68
C CYS A 107 -15.08 2.70 -11.33
N MET A 108 -16.14 2.13 -11.92
CA MET A 108 -17.26 2.91 -12.46
C MET A 108 -18.08 3.56 -11.34
N THR A 109 -18.38 2.83 -10.26
CA THR A 109 -19.13 3.35 -9.11
C THR A 109 -18.35 4.44 -8.37
N ALA A 110 -17.02 4.37 -8.31
CA ALA A 110 -16.21 5.46 -7.74
C ALA A 110 -16.46 6.82 -8.41
N LYS A 111 -16.82 6.82 -9.71
CA LYS A 111 -17.13 8.02 -10.51
C LYS A 111 -18.59 8.50 -10.35
N PHE A 112 -19.43 7.75 -9.63
CA PHE A 112 -20.87 8.01 -9.49
C PHE A 112 -21.19 9.44 -9.01
N THR A 113 -20.40 9.99 -8.07
CA THR A 113 -20.69 11.32 -7.49
C THR A 113 -20.64 12.46 -8.51
N VAL A 114 -19.82 12.32 -9.56
CA VAL A 114 -19.64 13.31 -10.62
C VAL A 114 -20.38 12.97 -11.92
N SER A 115 -21.01 11.79 -12.01
CA SER A 115 -21.78 11.34 -13.18
C SER A 115 -23.13 12.05 -13.33
N SER A 116 -23.60 12.15 -14.57
CA SER A 116 -24.94 12.62 -14.92
C SER A 116 -26.04 11.67 -14.41
N ALA A 117 -27.29 12.17 -14.35
CA ALA A 117 -28.42 11.36 -13.89
C ALA A 117 -28.70 10.14 -14.78
N SER A 118 -28.46 10.24 -16.09
CA SER A 118 -28.61 9.12 -17.02
C SER A 118 -27.55 8.03 -16.76
N GLU A 119 -26.27 8.43 -16.66
CA GLU A 119 -25.15 7.52 -16.37
C GLU A 119 -25.32 6.81 -15.03
N LYS A 120 -25.80 7.53 -14.01
CA LYS A 120 -26.12 6.95 -12.69
C LYS A 120 -27.15 5.83 -12.81
N ASN A 121 -28.24 6.05 -13.54
CA ASN A 121 -29.28 5.03 -13.73
C ASN A 121 -28.77 3.81 -14.53
N VAL A 122 -27.97 4.04 -15.58
CA VAL A 122 -27.35 2.96 -16.35
C VAL A 122 -26.45 2.10 -15.46
N LEU A 123 -25.62 2.73 -14.63
CA LEU A 123 -24.74 2.03 -13.70
C LEU A 123 -25.52 1.20 -12.66
N LEU A 124 -26.60 1.74 -12.10
CA LEU A 124 -27.41 1.01 -11.11
C LEU A 124 -28.13 -0.20 -11.75
N ASN A 125 -28.62 -0.07 -12.99
CA ASN A 125 -29.18 -1.19 -13.74
C ASN A 125 -28.13 -2.26 -14.04
N LEU A 126 -26.91 -1.84 -14.42
CA LEU A 126 -25.79 -2.74 -14.67
C LEU A 126 -25.45 -3.54 -13.40
N LEU A 127 -25.32 -2.85 -12.26
CA LEU A 127 -25.09 -3.47 -10.95
C LEU A 127 -26.11 -4.56 -10.61
N GLU A 128 -27.41 -4.27 -10.76
CA GLU A 128 -28.48 -5.25 -10.54
C GLU A 128 -28.34 -6.47 -11.45
N GLN A 129 -28.08 -6.26 -12.74
CA GLN A 129 -27.88 -7.35 -13.70
C GLN A 129 -26.70 -8.25 -13.29
N HIS A 130 -25.59 -7.67 -12.84
CA HIS A 130 -24.43 -8.43 -12.38
C HIS A 130 -24.73 -9.19 -11.08
N CYS A 131 -25.42 -8.58 -10.11
CA CYS A 131 -25.84 -9.26 -8.88
C CYS A 131 -26.72 -10.48 -9.18
N THR A 132 -27.70 -10.35 -10.07
CA THR A 132 -28.52 -11.49 -10.51
C THR A 132 -27.68 -12.59 -11.14
N ARG A 133 -26.68 -12.25 -11.97
CA ARG A 133 -25.76 -13.24 -12.56
C ARG A 133 -24.94 -13.96 -11.50
N PHE A 134 -24.39 -13.25 -10.50
CA PHE A 134 -23.62 -13.85 -9.41
C PHE A 134 -24.49 -14.78 -8.55
N GLN A 135 -25.73 -14.39 -8.24
CA GLN A 135 -26.67 -15.24 -7.51
C GLN A 135 -26.98 -16.53 -8.28
N ILE A 136 -27.24 -16.43 -9.59
CA ILE A 136 -27.47 -17.61 -10.45
C ILE A 136 -26.22 -18.51 -10.52
N ALA A 137 -25.03 -17.92 -10.66
CA ALA A 137 -23.78 -18.67 -10.72
C ALA A 137 -23.50 -19.42 -9.41
N ALA A 138 -23.70 -18.76 -8.26
CA ALA A 138 -23.52 -19.33 -6.93
C ALA A 138 -24.49 -20.50 -6.64
N GLN A 139 -25.72 -20.43 -7.16
CA GLN A 139 -26.70 -21.51 -7.06
C GLN A 139 -26.34 -22.75 -7.90
N LYS A 140 -25.66 -22.55 -9.04
CA LYS A 140 -25.25 -23.64 -9.94
C LYS A 140 -24.02 -24.38 -9.46
N VAL A 141 -23.04 -23.64 -8.93
CA VAL A 141 -21.77 -24.19 -8.44
C VAL A 141 -21.85 -24.17 -6.92
N LYS A 142 -22.35 -25.26 -6.30
CA LYS A 142 -22.31 -25.41 -4.84
C LYS A 142 -20.84 -25.54 -4.40
N SER A 143 -20.26 -24.44 -3.97
CA SER A 143 -18.91 -24.33 -3.43
C SER A 143 -18.98 -23.80 -2.00
N ASP A 144 -17.90 -23.95 -1.23
CA ASP A 144 -17.82 -23.49 0.15
C ASP A 144 -18.05 -21.96 0.30
N ASN A 145 -17.83 -21.19 -0.77
CA ASN A 145 -18.02 -19.74 -0.78
C ASN A 145 -19.39 -19.30 -1.36
N SER A 146 -20.23 -20.23 -1.81
CA SER A 146 -21.47 -19.88 -2.53
C SER A 146 -22.46 -19.11 -1.67
N GLU A 147 -22.59 -19.46 -0.38
CA GLU A 147 -23.46 -18.73 0.55
C GLU A 147 -22.96 -17.30 0.81
N ALA A 148 -21.65 -17.13 1.01
CA ALA A 148 -21.04 -15.82 1.20
C ALA A 148 -21.19 -14.94 -0.05
N LEU A 149 -21.06 -15.54 -1.25
CA LEU A 149 -21.24 -14.86 -2.54
C LEU A 149 -22.69 -14.40 -2.74
N VAL A 150 -23.68 -15.26 -2.44
CA VAL A 150 -25.11 -14.90 -2.49
C VAL A 150 -25.41 -13.76 -1.54
N ALA A 151 -25.00 -13.89 -0.28
CA ALA A 151 -25.24 -12.85 0.73
C ALA A 151 -24.58 -11.51 0.37
N ALA A 152 -23.40 -11.53 -0.26
CA ALA A 152 -22.74 -10.32 -0.73
C ALA A 152 -23.47 -9.68 -1.92
N ALA A 153 -23.92 -10.48 -2.88
CA ALA A 153 -24.71 -9.99 -4.01
C ALA A 153 -26.07 -9.40 -3.57
N GLU A 154 -26.70 -9.99 -2.56
CA GLU A 154 -27.91 -9.44 -1.93
C GLU A 154 -27.64 -8.08 -1.27
N ARG A 155 -26.58 -7.96 -0.46
CA ARG A 155 -26.18 -6.67 0.16
C ARG A 155 -25.92 -5.57 -0.88
N VAL A 156 -25.31 -5.90 -2.02
CA VAL A 156 -25.14 -4.94 -3.12
C VAL A 156 -26.50 -4.53 -3.68
N THR A 157 -27.41 -5.49 -3.92
CA THR A 157 -28.76 -5.22 -4.45
C THR A 157 -29.57 -4.32 -3.51
N GLU A 158 -29.54 -4.58 -2.20
CA GLU A 158 -30.17 -3.73 -1.18
C GLU A 158 -29.58 -2.32 -1.17
N SER A 159 -28.27 -2.20 -1.27
CA SER A 159 -27.57 -0.91 -1.30
C SER A 159 -27.89 -0.12 -2.56
N VAL A 160 -28.04 -0.78 -3.72
CA VAL A 160 -28.50 -0.16 -4.97
C VAL A 160 -29.91 0.40 -4.79
N PHE A 161 -30.84 -0.38 -4.23
CA PHE A 161 -32.20 0.08 -3.97
C PHE A 161 -32.24 1.29 -3.02
N PHE A 162 -31.43 1.24 -1.96
CA PHE A 162 -31.31 2.34 -1.00
C PHE A 162 -30.75 3.62 -1.66
N LEU A 163 -29.72 3.50 -2.50
CA LEU A 163 -29.13 4.62 -3.23
C LEU A 163 -30.08 5.18 -4.30
N ARG A 164 -30.84 4.35 -5.02
CA ARG A 164 -31.88 4.80 -5.96
C ARG A 164 -32.89 5.73 -5.29
N LYS A 165 -33.32 5.40 -4.07
CA LYS A 165 -34.24 6.23 -3.27
C LYS A 165 -33.59 7.50 -2.74
N ASN A 166 -32.26 7.51 -2.58
CA ASN A 166 -31.51 8.57 -1.94
C ASN A 166 -30.30 8.98 -2.79
N MET A 167 -30.50 9.33 -4.06
CA MET A 167 -29.41 9.49 -5.05
C MET A 167 -28.34 10.54 -4.69
N ALA A 168 -28.65 11.48 -3.80
CA ALA A 168 -27.72 12.50 -3.32
C ALA A 168 -27.04 12.13 -1.99
N SER A 169 -27.42 11.02 -1.35
CA SER A 169 -26.91 10.63 -0.03
C SER A 169 -25.51 10.03 -0.12
N THR A 170 -24.54 10.71 0.50
CA THR A 170 -23.17 10.22 0.66
C THR A 170 -23.13 8.93 1.48
N ASP A 171 -24.02 8.76 2.46
CA ASP A 171 -24.10 7.53 3.26
C ASP A 171 -24.60 6.35 2.41
N ALA A 172 -25.63 6.57 1.58
CA ALA A 172 -26.14 5.55 0.67
C ALA A 172 -25.06 5.13 -0.35
N PHE A 173 -24.29 6.10 -0.86
CA PHE A 173 -23.17 5.83 -1.75
C PHE A 173 -22.06 5.02 -1.05
N ARG A 174 -21.69 5.40 0.17
CA ARG A 174 -20.66 4.69 0.95
C ARG A 174 -21.07 3.23 1.21
N ARG A 175 -22.32 3.00 1.63
CA ARG A 175 -22.86 1.65 1.82
C ARG A 175 -22.77 0.80 0.55
N LEU A 176 -23.13 1.37 -0.60
CA LEU A 176 -23.02 0.68 -1.88
C LEU A 176 -21.55 0.36 -2.21
N MET A 177 -20.65 1.32 -2.06
CA MET A 177 -19.22 1.09 -2.30
C MET A 177 -18.67 -0.02 -1.40
N ASP A 178 -18.95 0.03 -0.09
CA ASP A 178 -18.49 -1.00 0.85
C ASP A 178 -19.04 -2.39 0.51
N ALA A 179 -20.30 -2.47 0.06
CA ALA A 179 -20.92 -3.71 -0.37
C ALA A 179 -20.24 -4.29 -1.63
N ILE A 180 -19.97 -3.46 -2.65
CA ILE A 180 -19.32 -3.91 -3.90
C ILE A 180 -17.87 -4.30 -3.64
N LYS A 181 -17.12 -3.54 -2.81
CA LYS A 181 -15.75 -3.89 -2.42
C LYS A 181 -15.71 -5.22 -1.66
N SER A 182 -16.67 -5.44 -0.75
CA SER A 182 -16.81 -6.72 -0.05
C SER A 182 -17.09 -7.89 -1.01
N LEU A 183 -17.96 -7.67 -2.00
CA LEU A 183 -18.22 -8.65 -3.07
C LEU A 183 -16.94 -8.96 -3.85
N PHE A 184 -16.14 -7.95 -4.21
CA PHE A 184 -14.88 -8.14 -4.91
C PHE A 184 -13.94 -9.07 -4.14
N PHE A 185 -13.78 -8.92 -2.83
CA PHE A 185 -12.88 -9.78 -2.03
C PHE A 185 -13.44 -11.18 -1.76
N ILE A 186 -14.75 -11.39 -1.89
CA ILE A 186 -15.34 -12.73 -1.87
C ILE A 186 -15.05 -13.48 -3.18
N VAL A 187 -15.06 -12.76 -4.31
CA VAL A 187 -14.73 -13.32 -5.62
C VAL A 187 -13.21 -13.48 -5.78
N ASN A 188 -12.42 -12.50 -5.33
CA ASN A 188 -10.97 -12.48 -5.40
C ASN A 188 -10.32 -12.88 -4.07
N THR A 189 -10.32 -14.18 -3.79
CA THR A 189 -9.79 -14.74 -2.53
C THR A 189 -8.27 -14.83 -2.47
N ARG A 190 -7.57 -14.67 -3.61
CA ARG A 190 -6.14 -14.99 -3.75
C ARG A 190 -5.19 -13.98 -3.10
N ASN A 191 -5.67 -12.85 -2.63
CA ASN A 191 -4.83 -11.82 -2.02
C ASN A 191 -4.90 -11.80 -0.48
N GLY A 192 -5.53 -12.81 0.14
CA GLY A 192 -5.54 -12.96 1.60
C GLY A 192 -6.36 -11.91 2.36
N VAL A 193 -7.07 -11.04 1.65
CA VAL A 193 -7.97 -10.04 2.23
C VAL A 193 -9.33 -10.69 2.44
N SER A 194 -9.63 -11.10 3.67
CA SER A 194 -10.97 -11.56 4.04
C SER A 194 -11.84 -10.34 4.38
N PRO A 195 -13.02 -10.18 3.77
CA PRO A 195 -13.98 -9.13 4.15
C PRO A 195 -14.59 -9.33 5.55
N GLY A 196 -14.28 -10.45 6.22
CA GLY A 196 -14.65 -10.71 7.60
C GLY A 196 -13.52 -11.34 8.38
N SER A 197 -12.87 -10.56 9.25
CA SER A 197 -12.34 -10.93 10.57
C SER A 197 -11.12 -10.10 10.95
N SER A 198 -11.35 -9.09 11.79
CA SER A 198 -10.66 -8.85 13.08
C SER A 198 -11.01 -7.44 13.57
N ASP A 199 -11.57 -7.36 14.77
CA ASP A 199 -11.75 -6.11 15.55
C ASP A 199 -12.78 -5.05 15.10
N GLY A 200 -13.69 -5.36 14.16
CA GLY A 200 -14.76 -4.41 13.78
C GLY A 200 -14.27 -3.15 13.05
N LYS A 201 -13.02 -3.16 12.56
CA LYS A 201 -12.45 -2.10 11.71
C LYS A 201 -12.86 -2.30 10.25
N SER A 202 -13.18 -1.20 9.57
CA SER A 202 -13.47 -1.23 8.13
C SER A 202 -12.20 -1.55 7.33
N VAL A 203 -12.22 -2.66 6.58
CA VAL A 203 -11.13 -3.12 5.70
C VAL A 203 -10.79 -2.06 4.63
N PHE A 204 -11.75 -1.20 4.27
CA PHE A 204 -11.60 -0.21 3.20
C PHE A 204 -11.29 1.20 3.70
N ASN A 205 -10.80 1.32 4.94
CA ASN A 205 -10.57 2.60 5.56
C ASN A 205 -9.20 3.21 5.25
N THR A 206 -8.72 3.01 4.03
CA THR A 206 -7.42 3.52 3.56
C THR A 206 -7.57 4.23 2.22
N PHE A 207 -6.57 5.02 1.84
CA PHE A 207 -6.50 5.66 0.54
C PHE A 207 -5.06 5.90 0.09
N VAL A 208 -4.80 5.90 -1.22
CA VAL A 208 -3.48 6.27 -1.75
C VAL A 208 -3.20 7.78 -1.52
N CYS A 209 -1.94 8.13 -1.24
CA CYS A 209 -1.47 9.51 -1.20
C CYS A 209 -1.98 10.29 -2.43
N CYS A 210 -2.40 11.53 -2.20
CA CYS A 210 -2.94 12.40 -3.24
C CYS A 210 -2.54 13.85 -2.99
N ASP A 211 -2.86 14.72 -3.90
CA ASP A 211 -2.56 16.15 -3.91
C ASP A 211 -3.03 16.86 -2.64
N GLY A 212 -4.11 16.34 -2.04
CA GLY A 212 -4.68 16.83 -0.79
C GLY A 212 -3.96 16.38 0.48
N CYS A 213 -2.95 15.50 0.39
CA CYS A 213 -2.24 15.00 1.56
C CYS A 213 -1.04 15.88 1.97
N PRO A 214 -0.75 16.04 3.27
CA PRO A 214 0.48 16.67 3.77
C PRO A 214 1.79 16.11 3.22
N CYS A 215 1.83 14.84 2.80
CA CYS A 215 3.00 14.27 2.13
C CYS A 215 3.28 14.99 0.79
N TYR A 216 2.24 15.42 0.08
CA TYR A 216 2.38 16.19 -1.16
C TYR A 216 3.09 17.53 -0.92
N ALA A 217 2.79 18.24 0.18
CA ALA A 217 3.42 19.52 0.49
C ALA A 217 4.94 19.38 0.75
N LYS A 218 5.37 18.29 1.40
CA LYS A 218 6.78 17.99 1.63
C LYS A 218 7.50 17.62 0.32
N LEU A 219 6.83 16.85 -0.55
CA LEU A 219 7.41 16.35 -1.79
C LEU A 219 7.46 17.41 -2.90
N ARG A 220 6.48 18.33 -2.97
CA ARG A 220 6.40 19.35 -4.05
C ARG A 220 7.44 20.47 -3.93
N THR A 221 8.00 20.67 -2.74
CA THR A 221 8.97 21.73 -2.44
C THR A 221 10.42 21.23 -2.40
N GLY A 222 10.63 19.91 -2.30
CA GLY A 222 11.95 19.29 -2.35
C GLY A 222 12.42 18.96 -3.78
N PRO A 223 13.74 18.86 -4.02
CA PRO A 223 14.25 18.28 -5.26
C PRO A 223 13.90 16.79 -5.33
N THR A 224 13.09 16.38 -6.32
CA THR A 224 12.69 14.97 -6.52
C THR A 224 13.27 14.32 -7.78
N VAL A 225 14.31 14.93 -8.36
CA VAL A 225 15.01 14.48 -9.58
C VAL A 225 15.52 13.03 -9.49
N PHE A 226 15.62 12.50 -8.28
CA PHE A 226 16.13 11.17 -7.96
C PHE A 226 15.03 10.11 -7.70
N LEU A 227 13.74 10.46 -7.75
CA LEU A 227 12.61 9.53 -7.58
C LEU A 227 12.28 8.74 -8.85
N ARG A 228 13.26 7.98 -9.34
CA ARG A 228 13.04 7.06 -10.47
C ARG A 228 12.34 5.81 -9.97
N ASP A 229 11.51 5.22 -10.84
CA ASP A 229 10.96 3.87 -10.66
C ASP A 229 10.01 3.64 -9.46
N MET A 230 9.43 4.69 -8.87
CA MET A 230 8.41 4.56 -7.83
C MET A 230 7.24 3.66 -8.24
N GLU A 231 6.89 3.66 -9.52
CA GLU A 231 5.91 2.75 -10.11
C GLU A 231 6.30 1.27 -9.97
N LYS A 232 7.58 0.94 -10.16
CA LYS A 232 8.10 -0.42 -10.01
C LYS A 232 8.13 -0.82 -8.55
N ILE A 233 8.48 0.10 -7.66
CA ILE A 233 8.45 -0.10 -6.20
C ILE A 233 7.02 -0.37 -5.72
N LYS A 234 6.02 0.39 -6.20
CA LYS A 234 4.62 0.13 -5.86
C LYS A 234 4.17 -1.26 -6.33
N ILE A 235 4.54 -1.65 -7.54
CA ILE A 235 4.22 -2.99 -8.06
C ILE A 235 4.93 -4.08 -7.27
N LEU A 236 6.20 -3.86 -6.92
CA LEU A 236 6.97 -4.79 -6.09
C LEU A 236 6.33 -4.95 -4.71
N ASP A 237 5.87 -3.87 -4.06
CA ASP A 237 5.15 -3.93 -2.79
C ASP A 237 3.92 -4.84 -2.88
N CYS A 238 3.09 -4.66 -3.92
CA CYS A 238 1.91 -5.49 -4.17
C CYS A 238 2.26 -6.98 -4.39
N VAL A 239 3.29 -7.25 -5.19
CA VAL A 239 3.68 -8.61 -5.59
C VAL A 239 4.39 -9.35 -4.44
N MET A 240 5.23 -8.68 -3.64
CA MET A 240 5.88 -9.30 -2.48
C MET A 240 4.86 -9.80 -1.46
N MET A 241 3.79 -9.04 -1.21
CA MET A 241 2.74 -9.46 -0.30
C MET A 241 2.01 -10.70 -0.80
N ALA A 242 1.72 -10.78 -2.11
CA ALA A 242 1.14 -11.97 -2.70
C ALA A 242 2.10 -13.17 -2.69
N ALA A 243 3.38 -12.95 -2.99
CA ALA A 243 4.42 -13.98 -2.97
C ALA A 243 4.55 -14.63 -1.58
N THR A 244 4.58 -13.81 -0.52
CA THR A 244 4.78 -14.29 0.84
C THR A 244 3.49 -14.75 1.51
N ASN A 245 2.47 -13.89 1.59
CA ASN A 245 1.26 -14.17 2.39
C ASN A 245 0.36 -15.21 1.72
N ALA A 246 0.29 -15.22 0.38
CA ALA A 246 -0.47 -16.21 -0.38
C ALA A 246 0.39 -17.39 -0.89
N LYS A 247 1.69 -17.43 -0.54
CA LYS A 247 2.64 -18.46 -0.98
C LYS A 247 2.64 -18.66 -2.51
N ASP A 248 2.53 -17.56 -3.25
CA ASP A 248 2.39 -17.59 -4.71
C ASP A 248 3.76 -17.66 -5.40
N ALA A 249 4.04 -18.81 -6.03
CA ALA A 249 5.32 -19.05 -6.68
C ALA A 249 5.58 -18.16 -7.93
N LEU A 250 4.54 -17.75 -8.65
CA LEU A 250 4.71 -16.87 -9.82
C LEU A 250 5.06 -15.46 -9.36
N MET A 251 4.39 -14.98 -8.32
CA MET A 251 4.70 -13.68 -7.71
C MET A 251 6.05 -13.70 -7.01
N LEU A 252 6.46 -14.81 -6.40
CA LEU A 252 7.80 -14.99 -5.84
C LEU A 252 8.89 -14.84 -6.92
N GLU A 253 8.75 -15.51 -8.06
CA GLU A 253 9.68 -15.39 -9.20
C GLU A 253 9.74 -13.94 -9.72
N MET A 254 8.59 -13.29 -9.86
CA MET A 254 8.49 -11.90 -10.29
C MET A 254 9.13 -10.92 -9.31
N ALA A 255 8.79 -11.01 -8.01
CA ALA A 255 9.33 -10.13 -6.97
C ALA A 255 10.86 -10.25 -6.87
N THR A 256 11.40 -11.47 -6.89
CA THR A 256 12.85 -11.69 -6.84
C THR A 256 13.56 -11.08 -8.05
N ARG A 257 13.00 -11.23 -9.26
CA ARG A 257 13.53 -10.60 -10.48
C ARG A 257 13.48 -9.07 -10.40
N PHE A 258 12.39 -8.51 -9.90
CA PHE A 258 12.26 -7.06 -9.72
C PHE A 258 13.27 -6.52 -8.72
N LEU A 259 13.43 -7.21 -7.59
CA LEU A 259 14.40 -6.83 -6.57
C LEU A 259 15.81 -6.80 -7.15
N HIS A 260 16.20 -7.84 -7.88
CA HIS A 260 17.51 -7.96 -8.51
C HIS A 260 17.75 -6.91 -9.61
N ASN A 261 16.76 -6.66 -10.48
CA ASN A 261 16.96 -5.85 -11.69
C ASN A 261 16.68 -4.36 -11.49
N PHE A 262 15.80 -4.00 -10.56
CA PHE A 262 15.30 -2.63 -10.41
C PHE A 262 15.53 -2.05 -9.02
N CYS A 263 15.78 -2.87 -8.00
CA CYS A 263 15.89 -2.42 -6.62
C CYS A 263 17.22 -2.78 -5.94
N LYS A 264 18.22 -3.26 -6.69
CA LYS A 264 19.53 -3.64 -6.14
C LYS A 264 20.24 -2.46 -5.47
N ASP A 265 20.27 -1.31 -6.15
CA ASP A 265 20.88 -0.08 -5.64
C ASP A 265 20.18 0.45 -4.37
N PHE A 266 18.88 0.16 -4.21
CA PHE A 266 18.06 0.60 -3.07
C PHE A 266 18.37 -0.18 -1.79
N MET A 267 18.68 -1.47 -1.90
CA MET A 267 18.99 -2.34 -0.76
C MET A 267 20.40 -2.13 -0.22
N GLU A 268 21.33 -1.71 -1.08
CA GLU A 268 22.75 -1.54 -0.73
C GLU A 268 23.01 -0.25 0.08
N ASN A 269 22.12 0.75 0.03
CA ASN A 269 22.32 2.00 0.79
C ASN A 269 21.03 2.70 1.29
N PRO A 270 20.29 2.10 2.26
CA PRO A 270 19.00 2.63 2.72
C PRO A 270 19.07 4.01 3.38
N HIS A 271 20.25 4.41 3.88
CA HIS A 271 20.48 5.70 4.53
C HIS A 271 20.78 6.85 3.57
N LEU A 272 21.13 6.56 2.31
CA LEU A 272 21.39 7.57 1.29
C LEU A 272 20.15 7.86 0.43
N ASP A 273 19.14 7.00 0.49
CA ASP A 273 17.88 7.18 -0.23
C ASP A 273 16.84 7.87 0.66
N ASP A 274 17.03 9.19 0.84
CA ASP A 274 16.13 10.05 1.61
C ASP A 274 14.70 10.02 1.10
N ILE A 275 14.44 9.47 -0.09
CA ILE A 275 13.22 9.75 -0.83
C ILE A 275 12.12 8.69 -0.66
N GLY A 276 12.49 7.41 -0.53
CA GLY A 276 11.57 6.42 0.01
C GLY A 276 11.10 6.80 1.42
N ASN A 277 11.95 7.48 2.20
CA ASN A 277 11.59 8.03 3.51
C ASN A 277 10.62 9.22 3.46
N LEU A 278 10.52 9.94 2.32
CA LEU A 278 9.57 11.05 2.15
C LEU A 278 8.15 10.59 1.78
N ILE A 279 8.02 9.36 1.27
CA ILE A 279 6.73 8.78 0.91
C ILE A 279 6.15 8.05 2.12
N HIS A 280 4.86 8.24 2.35
CA HIS A 280 4.18 7.58 3.46
C HIS A 280 4.35 6.05 3.37
N ASN A 281 4.68 5.43 4.51
CA ASN A 281 5.00 4.02 4.64
C ASN A 281 6.21 3.50 3.84
N GLY A 282 7.05 4.36 3.25
CA GLY A 282 8.23 3.88 2.52
C GLY A 282 9.23 3.11 3.39
N ARG A 283 9.41 3.52 4.65
CA ARG A 283 10.18 2.74 5.65
C ARG A 283 9.61 1.34 5.89
N LEU A 284 8.29 1.20 5.87
CA LEU A 284 7.64 -0.10 6.07
C LEU A 284 7.76 -0.99 4.82
N PHE A 285 7.74 -0.39 3.63
CA PHE A 285 8.09 -1.10 2.40
C PHE A 285 9.52 -1.65 2.45
N TYR A 286 10.47 -0.84 2.91
CA TYR A 286 11.85 -1.25 3.09
C TYR A 286 11.99 -2.41 4.10
N CYS A 287 11.30 -2.33 5.24
CA CYS A 287 11.21 -3.44 6.19
C CYS A 287 10.67 -4.72 5.53
N ARG A 288 9.57 -4.65 4.76
CA ARG A 288 9.04 -5.80 4.03
C ARG A 288 10.05 -6.38 3.04
N THR A 289 10.76 -5.51 2.31
CA THR A 289 11.77 -5.95 1.33
C THR A 289 12.93 -6.68 2.01
N ALA A 290 13.42 -6.19 3.15
CA ALA A 290 14.48 -6.83 3.92
C ALA A 290 14.04 -8.22 4.41
N LEU A 291 12.82 -8.33 4.94
CA LEU A 291 12.25 -9.60 5.39
C LEU A 291 12.02 -10.57 4.22
N PHE A 292 11.60 -10.07 3.06
CA PHE A 292 11.44 -10.88 1.85
C PHE A 292 12.78 -11.47 1.38
N ASP A 293 13.85 -10.66 1.37
CA ASP A 293 15.21 -11.14 1.05
C ASP A 293 15.72 -12.16 2.08
N ALA A 294 15.45 -11.92 3.36
CA ALA A 294 15.78 -12.87 4.44
C ALA A 294 15.05 -14.22 4.25
N LEU A 295 13.76 -14.21 3.91
CA LEU A 295 12.98 -15.43 3.63
C LEU A 295 13.53 -16.21 2.43
N ASN A 296 13.92 -15.51 1.37
CA ASN A 296 14.53 -16.12 0.19
C ASN A 296 15.89 -16.74 0.51
N THR A 297 16.68 -16.05 1.33
CA THR A 297 17.99 -16.53 1.80
C THR A 297 17.86 -17.82 2.60
N ILE A 298 16.82 -17.96 3.45
CA ILE A 298 16.54 -19.20 4.19
C ILE A 298 16.09 -20.33 3.26
N THR A 299 15.32 -20.03 2.21
CA THR A 299 14.65 -21.03 1.36
C THR A 299 15.51 -21.49 0.17
N SER A 300 16.52 -20.71 -0.24
CA SER A 300 17.41 -21.03 -1.36
C SER A 300 18.87 -20.77 -0.99
N PRO A 301 19.59 -21.75 -0.41
CA PRO A 301 21.02 -21.62 -0.18
C PRO A 301 21.71 -21.45 -1.53
N GLN A 302 22.36 -20.30 -1.75
CA GLN A 302 23.06 -19.97 -2.99
C GLN A 302 24.09 -21.06 -3.32
N PRO A 303 24.02 -21.73 -4.49
CA PRO A 303 25.03 -22.67 -4.91
C PRO A 303 26.20 -21.89 -5.52
N GLY A 304 27.31 -21.75 -4.79
CA GLY A 304 28.55 -21.22 -5.37
C GLY A 304 29.42 -20.40 -4.44
N PHE A 305 29.87 -20.97 -3.33
CA PHE A 305 31.11 -20.54 -2.68
C PHE A 305 31.87 -21.78 -2.22
N ALA A 306 33.19 -21.77 -2.45
CA ALA A 306 34.10 -22.88 -2.16
C ALA A 306 34.28 -23.18 -0.65
N ASP A 307 33.49 -22.53 0.21
CA ASP A 307 33.38 -22.81 1.63
C ASP A 307 31.92 -22.66 2.07
N VAL A 308 31.27 -23.81 2.30
CA VAL A 308 29.86 -23.91 2.72
C VAL A 308 29.63 -23.19 4.04
N GLN A 309 30.63 -23.13 4.92
CA GLN A 309 30.50 -22.52 6.24
C GLN A 309 30.52 -20.99 6.18
N THR A 310 31.44 -20.42 5.41
CA THR A 310 31.48 -18.98 5.15
C THR A 310 30.17 -18.50 4.50
N ALA A 311 29.63 -19.25 3.54
CA ALA A 311 28.35 -18.91 2.89
C ALA A 311 27.15 -18.96 3.85
N LYS A 312 27.07 -19.98 4.71
CA LYS A 312 26.03 -20.09 5.74
C LYS A 312 26.08 -18.92 6.74
N THR A 313 27.28 -18.52 7.14
CA THR A 313 27.51 -17.41 8.08
C THR A 313 27.06 -16.08 7.46
N VAL A 314 27.47 -15.80 6.22
CA VAL A 314 27.07 -14.57 5.50
C VAL A 314 25.55 -14.50 5.33
N ASN A 315 24.88 -15.62 5.07
CA ASN A 315 23.43 -15.68 4.96
C ASN A 315 22.72 -15.36 6.30
N LEU A 316 23.22 -15.90 7.42
CA LEU A 316 22.71 -15.55 8.74
C LEU A 316 22.96 -14.08 9.09
N ASP A 317 24.13 -13.54 8.76
CA ASP A 317 24.45 -12.12 8.98
C ASP A 317 23.42 -11.21 8.32
N ARG A 318 23.07 -11.51 7.06
CA ARG A 318 22.05 -10.76 6.32
C ARG A 318 20.67 -10.83 6.99
N ILE A 319 20.27 -12.00 7.48
CA ILE A 319 18.99 -12.18 8.17
C ILE A 319 18.97 -11.37 9.48
N VAL A 320 20.05 -11.44 10.27
CA VAL A 320 20.18 -10.68 11.53
C VAL A 320 20.14 -9.18 11.27
N LEU A 321 20.87 -8.69 10.26
CA LEU A 321 20.85 -7.27 9.89
C LEU A 321 19.44 -6.82 9.50
N ALA A 322 18.72 -7.60 8.69
CA ALA A 322 17.33 -7.31 8.34
C ALA A 322 16.43 -7.24 9.58
N LEU A 323 16.53 -8.19 10.51
CA LEU A 323 15.74 -8.22 11.75
C LEU A 323 16.05 -7.04 12.67
N LEU A 324 17.34 -6.71 12.85
CA LEU A 324 17.76 -5.56 13.67
C LEU A 324 17.24 -4.25 13.09
N TRP A 325 17.31 -4.10 11.77
CA TRP A 325 16.81 -2.91 11.09
C TRP A 325 15.29 -2.78 11.22
N VAL A 326 14.54 -3.85 10.93
CA VAL A 326 13.08 -3.87 11.09
C VAL A 326 12.69 -3.53 12.51
N LYS A 327 13.38 -4.10 13.51
CA LYS A 327 13.18 -3.76 14.93
C LYS A 327 13.42 -2.27 15.20
N ASN A 328 14.47 -1.68 14.62
CA ASN A 328 14.75 -0.26 14.79
C ASN A 328 13.63 0.62 14.22
N GLU A 329 13.07 0.28 13.05
CA GLU A 329 12.02 1.08 12.42
C GLU A 329 10.66 0.93 13.11
N VAL A 330 10.30 -0.27 13.59
CA VAL A 330 8.96 -0.52 14.16
C VAL A 330 8.82 -0.17 15.64
N LYS A 331 9.92 -0.12 16.39
CA LYS A 331 9.89 0.11 17.85
C LYS A 331 9.22 1.42 18.24
N ASP A 332 9.35 2.45 17.40
CA ASP A 332 8.84 3.80 17.65
C ASP A 332 7.43 4.00 17.05
N ILE A 333 6.85 2.99 16.42
CA ILE A 333 5.51 3.04 15.82
C ILE A 333 4.51 2.39 16.78
N ARG A 334 3.59 3.18 17.35
CA ARG A 334 2.66 2.79 18.45
C ARG A 334 2.01 1.40 18.33
N ILE A 335 1.59 0.99 17.13
CA ILE A 335 0.93 -0.32 16.93
C ILE A 335 1.97 -1.40 16.64
N LEU A 336 2.98 -1.09 15.83
CA LEU A 336 4.00 -2.03 15.38
C LEU A 336 5.07 -2.30 16.44
N CYS A 337 5.20 -1.49 17.48
CA CYS A 337 6.11 -1.76 18.61
C CYS A 337 5.77 -3.08 19.32
N LYS A 338 4.52 -3.57 19.18
CA LYS A 338 4.09 -4.89 19.62
C LYS A 338 4.80 -6.05 18.91
N LEU A 339 5.46 -5.80 17.79
CA LEU A 339 6.28 -6.79 17.07
C LEU A 339 7.66 -6.98 17.70
N VAL A 340 8.12 -6.05 18.54
CA VAL A 340 9.47 -6.10 19.14
C VAL A 340 9.74 -7.40 19.91
N PRO A 341 8.81 -7.95 20.71
CA PRO A 341 9.01 -9.27 21.33
C PRO A 341 9.24 -10.38 20.30
N THR A 342 8.43 -10.47 19.25
CA THR A 342 8.59 -11.47 18.17
C THR A 342 9.91 -11.30 17.43
N LEU A 343 10.36 -10.06 17.21
CA LEU A 343 11.67 -9.76 16.64
C LEU A 343 12.83 -10.20 17.54
N ASN A 344 12.69 -10.07 18.87
CA ASN A 344 13.69 -10.57 19.82
C ASN A 344 13.79 -12.10 19.78
N GLU A 345 12.65 -12.80 19.70
CA GLU A 345 12.63 -14.27 19.53
C GLU A 345 13.27 -14.70 18.20
N ALA A 346 13.01 -13.97 17.12
CA ALA A 346 13.66 -14.22 15.83
C ALA A 346 15.19 -14.03 15.91
N LEU A 347 15.65 -12.96 16.57
CA LEU A 347 17.07 -12.69 16.76
C LEU A 347 17.74 -13.76 17.64
N ALA A 348 17.09 -14.19 18.73
CA ALA A 348 17.57 -15.28 19.57
C ALA A 348 17.64 -16.60 18.79
N SER A 349 16.65 -16.88 17.94
CA SER A 349 16.66 -18.07 17.07
C SER A 349 17.82 -18.03 16.06
N ALA A 350 18.13 -16.85 15.50
CA ALA A 350 19.30 -16.68 14.64
C ALA A 350 20.63 -16.86 15.40
N GLU A 351 20.73 -16.36 16.64
CA GLU A 351 21.89 -16.58 17.52
C GLU A 351 22.14 -18.07 17.79
N VAL A 352 21.08 -18.82 18.09
CA VAL A 352 21.16 -20.28 18.26
C VAL A 352 21.60 -20.95 16.95
N ALA A 353 21.14 -20.48 15.79
CA ALA A 353 21.53 -21.02 14.49
C ALA A 353 23.04 -20.92 14.23
N TYR A 354 23.70 -19.81 14.61
CA TYR A 354 25.16 -19.68 14.48
C TYR A 354 25.91 -20.78 15.22
N THR A 355 25.44 -21.13 16.43
CA THR A 355 26.10 -22.16 17.26
C THR A 355 25.92 -23.58 16.72
N ARG A 356 25.04 -23.77 15.74
CA ARG A 356 24.60 -25.09 15.22
C ARG A 356 24.78 -25.23 13.71
N LEU A 357 25.54 -24.36 13.04
CA LEU A 357 25.68 -24.34 11.57
C LEU A 357 26.09 -25.69 10.95
N ASP A 358 26.81 -26.52 11.70
CA ASP A 358 27.29 -27.86 11.30
C ASP A 358 26.43 -29.02 11.83
N SER A 359 25.33 -28.73 12.53
CA SER A 359 24.39 -29.73 13.06
C SER A 359 23.19 -29.92 12.14
N ASP A 360 22.67 -31.14 12.07
CA ASP A 360 21.39 -31.45 11.40
C ASP A 360 20.21 -30.69 12.03
N ASP A 361 20.33 -30.31 13.31
CA ASP A 361 19.33 -29.54 14.05
C ASP A 361 19.14 -28.10 13.50
N VAL A 362 20.10 -27.58 12.73
CA VAL A 362 20.05 -26.21 12.19
C VAL A 362 18.82 -26.01 11.31
N LEU A 363 18.37 -27.05 10.60
CA LEU A 363 17.19 -26.97 9.74
C LEU A 363 15.93 -26.65 10.54
N GLN A 364 15.77 -27.29 11.70
CA GLN A 364 14.62 -27.03 12.58
C GLN A 364 14.64 -25.60 13.13
N ILE A 365 15.84 -25.10 13.48
CA ILE A 365 16.02 -23.72 13.94
C ILE A 365 15.69 -22.73 12.81
N LEU A 366 16.16 -22.97 11.59
CA LEU A 366 15.87 -22.14 10.41
C LEU A 366 14.38 -22.16 10.05
N HIS A 367 13.69 -23.28 10.24
CA HIS A 367 12.23 -23.36 10.11
C HIS A 367 11.53 -22.47 11.14
N THR A 368 11.93 -22.53 12.41
CA THR A 368 11.38 -21.65 13.45
C THR A 368 11.64 -20.17 13.15
N LEU A 369 12.87 -19.82 12.74
CA LEU A 369 13.24 -18.48 12.31
C LEU A 369 12.37 -17.99 11.14
N LYS A 370 12.13 -18.85 10.16
CA LYS A 370 11.24 -18.57 9.02
C LYS A 370 9.82 -18.24 9.47
N GLU A 371 9.25 -18.99 10.41
CA GLU A 371 7.90 -18.71 10.92
C GLU A 371 7.81 -17.37 11.64
N TYR A 372 8.84 -16.98 12.42
CA TYR A 372 8.89 -15.64 13.01
C TYR A 372 8.94 -14.54 11.94
N ILE A 373 9.80 -14.69 10.92
CA ILE A 373 9.93 -13.71 9.84
C ILE A 373 8.61 -13.60 9.06
N LEU A 374 7.94 -14.72 8.77
CA LEU A 374 6.62 -14.73 8.13
C LEU A 374 5.57 -13.99 8.95
N ALA A 375 5.54 -14.21 10.27
CA ALA A 375 4.61 -13.51 11.16
C ALA A 375 4.83 -11.99 11.18
N ILE A 376 6.10 -11.56 11.24
CA ILE A 376 6.46 -10.13 11.21
C ILE A 376 6.11 -9.52 9.84
N PHE A 377 6.42 -10.22 8.74
CA PHE A 377 6.11 -9.78 7.38
C PHE A 377 4.59 -9.62 7.19
N ALA A 378 3.79 -10.59 7.65
CA ALA A 378 2.34 -10.54 7.58
C ALA A 378 1.78 -9.33 8.35
N ALA A 379 2.30 -9.03 9.54
CA ALA A 379 1.91 -7.85 10.30
C ALA A 379 2.28 -6.53 9.61
N LEU A 380 3.41 -6.48 8.92
CA LEU A 380 3.79 -5.32 8.10
C LEU A 380 3.03 -5.23 6.78
N SER A 381 2.23 -6.25 6.43
CA SER A 381 1.40 -6.32 5.23
C SER A 381 -0.07 -5.95 5.49
N PHE A 382 -0.39 -5.35 6.64
CA PHE A 382 -1.74 -4.79 6.84
C PHE A 382 -1.97 -3.57 5.93
N PRO A 383 -3.21 -3.35 5.43
CA PRO A 383 -3.51 -2.32 4.44
C PRO A 383 -3.02 -0.91 4.79
N GLU A 384 -3.07 -0.52 6.05
CA GLU A 384 -2.63 0.79 6.54
C GLU A 384 -1.10 1.01 6.46
N TYR A 385 -0.33 -0.05 6.22
CA TYR A 385 1.14 -0.01 6.14
C TYR A 385 1.66 -0.19 4.71
N HIS A 386 0.77 -0.30 3.72
CA HIS A 386 1.16 -0.39 2.32
C HIS A 386 1.81 0.91 1.82
N LEU A 387 2.70 0.80 0.85
CA LEU A 387 3.44 1.94 0.31
C LEU A 387 2.48 3.01 -0.24
N ALA A 388 2.74 4.27 0.14
CA ALA A 388 1.97 5.44 -0.25
C ALA A 388 0.49 5.38 0.16
N VAL A 389 0.12 4.62 1.19
CA VAL A 389 -1.28 4.47 1.63
C VAL A 389 -1.50 5.06 3.02
N HIS A 390 -2.41 6.02 3.12
CA HIS A 390 -2.87 6.55 4.40
C HIS A 390 -4.07 5.76 4.94
N SER A 391 -4.14 5.59 6.25
CA SER A 391 -5.39 5.22 6.92
C SER A 391 -6.28 6.45 7.09
N ARG A 392 -7.59 6.30 6.87
CA ARG A 392 -8.59 7.37 7.05
C ARG A 392 -8.89 7.62 8.53
N ASP A 393 -8.75 6.60 9.39
CA ASP A 393 -8.81 6.75 10.85
C ASP A 393 -7.58 7.45 11.41
N VAL A 394 -6.46 7.39 10.68
CA VAL A 394 -5.19 7.98 11.08
C VAL A 394 -4.92 9.19 10.19
N PHE A 395 -5.65 10.26 10.47
CA PHE A 395 -5.27 11.63 10.18
C PHE A 395 -4.89 11.91 8.71
N ILE A 396 -5.87 12.23 7.87
CA ILE A 396 -5.85 13.17 6.70
C ILE A 396 -7.03 12.74 5.82
N GLY A 397 -8.24 13.18 6.18
CA GLY A 397 -9.41 13.09 5.29
C GLY A 397 -9.55 14.37 4.47
N LYS A 398 -10.40 14.35 3.42
CA LYS A 398 -10.98 15.59 2.88
C LYS A 398 -11.60 16.36 4.05
N GLN A 399 -11.51 17.69 4.09
CA GLN A 399 -12.07 18.53 5.17
C GLN A 399 -13.51 18.15 5.56
N ALA A 400 -14.32 17.69 4.59
CA ALA A 400 -15.70 17.26 4.80
C ALA A 400 -15.88 15.97 5.63
N ASP A 401 -14.85 15.13 5.75
CA ASP A 401 -14.86 13.87 6.52
C ASP A 401 -14.07 13.98 7.83
N MET A 402 -13.45 15.14 8.10
CA MET A 402 -12.73 15.37 9.34
C MET A 402 -13.72 15.42 10.50
N LYS A 403 -13.38 14.72 11.59
CA LYS A 403 -14.16 14.72 12.83
C LYS A 403 -13.32 15.24 13.98
N CYS A 404 -14.00 15.73 15.01
CA CYS A 404 -13.37 16.04 16.28
C CYS A 404 -12.68 14.79 16.85
N ALA A 405 -11.42 14.91 17.23
CA ALA A 405 -10.63 13.80 17.75
C ALA A 405 -11.02 13.38 19.18
N ASN A 406 -11.79 14.22 19.90
CA ASN A 406 -12.33 13.83 21.20
C ASN A 406 -13.39 12.73 21.03
N PRO A 407 -13.17 11.50 21.54
CA PRO A 407 -14.10 10.38 21.37
C PRO A 407 -15.45 10.57 22.08
N ALA A 408 -15.54 11.51 23.03
CA ALA A 408 -16.78 11.88 23.70
C ALA A 408 -17.54 13.02 22.98
N CYS A 409 -17.04 13.50 21.84
CA CYS A 409 -17.66 14.59 21.11
C CYS A 409 -18.90 14.11 20.33
N PRO A 410 -20.05 14.80 20.42
CA PRO A 410 -21.25 14.46 19.65
C PRO A 410 -21.14 14.79 18.15
N GLY A 411 -20.03 15.37 17.68
CA GLY A 411 -19.62 15.35 16.27
C GLY A 411 -20.39 16.25 15.29
N SER A 412 -20.77 17.47 15.68
CA SER A 412 -21.73 18.29 14.90
C SER A 412 -21.19 19.56 14.23
N THR A 413 -19.88 19.84 14.23
CA THR A 413 -19.35 21.12 13.70
C THR A 413 -18.66 20.97 12.35
N LYS A 414 -19.03 21.83 11.38
CA LYS A 414 -18.34 21.94 10.08
C LYS A 414 -16.98 22.62 10.18
N ASP A 415 -16.78 23.43 11.22
CA ASP A 415 -15.55 24.17 11.45
C ASP A 415 -14.75 23.47 12.55
N LEU A 416 -13.61 22.89 12.16
CA LEU A 416 -12.70 22.23 13.09
C LEU A 416 -11.46 23.08 13.30
N LEU A 417 -11.11 23.25 14.57
CA LEU A 417 -9.87 23.86 15.02
C LEU A 417 -8.73 22.86 14.90
N LYS A 418 -7.66 23.29 14.25
CA LYS A 418 -6.42 22.52 14.14
C LYS A 418 -5.62 22.69 15.43
N CYS A 419 -5.07 21.60 15.96
CA CYS A 419 -4.14 21.68 17.08
C CYS A 419 -2.87 22.41 16.66
N SER A 420 -2.52 23.49 17.37
CA SER A 420 -1.37 24.34 17.03
C SER A 420 0.00 23.70 17.21
N GLY A 421 0.11 22.62 18.01
CA GLY A 421 1.38 21.91 18.21
C GLY A 421 1.65 20.92 17.08
N CYS A 422 0.79 19.90 16.96
CA CYS A 422 0.99 18.85 15.98
C CYS A 422 0.52 19.21 14.57
N ASP A 423 -0.42 20.16 14.42
CA ASP A 423 -1.08 20.50 13.16
C ASP A 423 -1.80 19.34 12.45
N VAL A 424 -1.99 18.22 13.12
CA VAL A 424 -2.51 16.98 12.51
C VAL A 424 -3.84 16.59 13.14
N THR A 425 -4.09 16.98 14.39
CA THR A 425 -5.32 16.67 15.12
C THR A 425 -6.29 17.84 15.10
N PHE A 426 -7.58 17.53 14.97
CA PHE A 426 -8.65 18.51 14.80
C PHE A 426 -9.68 18.37 15.91
N TYR A 427 -10.18 19.49 16.40
CA TYR A 427 -11.16 19.56 17.48
C TYR A 427 -12.25 20.53 17.10
N CYS A 428 -13.50 20.22 17.46
CA CYS A 428 -14.60 21.18 17.27
C CYS A 428 -14.46 22.40 18.19
N SER A 429 -13.70 22.28 19.28
CA SER A 429 -13.54 23.33 20.28
C SER A 429 -12.31 23.11 21.16
N SER A 430 -11.90 24.16 21.88
CA SER A 430 -10.77 24.10 22.82
C SER A 430 -11.03 23.14 23.98
N GLU A 431 -12.30 22.95 24.35
CA GLU A 431 -12.74 22.05 25.41
C GLU A 431 -12.55 20.59 24.98
N CYS A 432 -12.85 20.26 23.72
CA CYS A 432 -12.58 18.94 23.17
C CYS A 432 -11.08 18.64 23.06
N GLN A 433 -10.27 19.66 22.73
CA GLN A 433 -8.81 19.52 22.76
C GLN A 433 -8.31 19.24 24.18
N LYS A 434 -8.80 19.98 25.19
CA LYS A 434 -8.43 19.78 26.60
C LYS A 434 -8.87 18.41 27.12
N ALA A 435 -10.07 17.96 26.77
CA ALA A 435 -10.59 16.66 27.17
C ALA A 435 -9.78 15.48 26.58
N ASP A 436 -9.24 15.65 25.37
CA ASP A 436 -8.35 14.68 24.73
C ASP A 436 -6.88 14.87 25.13
N TRP A 437 -6.51 15.96 25.82
CA TRP A 437 -5.12 16.39 26.02
C TRP A 437 -4.26 15.34 26.70
N ASP A 438 -4.75 14.65 27.73
CA ASP A 438 -3.97 13.60 28.42
C ASP A 438 -3.56 12.45 27.48
N LYS A 439 -4.36 12.18 26.44
CA LYS A 439 -4.07 11.18 25.41
C LYS A 439 -3.27 11.78 24.24
N HIS A 440 -3.54 13.03 23.91
CA HIS A 440 -2.99 13.73 22.77
C HIS A 440 -1.58 14.29 23.01
N LYS A 441 -1.27 14.74 24.23
CA LYS A 441 -0.06 15.51 24.57
C LYS A 441 1.25 14.86 24.09
N ASN A 442 1.40 13.56 24.32
CA ASN A 442 2.63 12.85 23.95
C ASN A 442 2.80 12.80 22.43
N PHE A 443 1.72 12.52 21.70
CA PHE A 443 1.69 12.60 20.24
C PHE A 443 1.93 14.03 19.74
N CYS A 444 1.35 15.02 20.43
CA CYS A 444 1.50 16.43 20.07
C CYS A 444 2.97 16.85 20.07
N HIS A 445 3.66 16.55 21.17
CA HIS A 445 5.09 16.85 21.33
C HIS A 445 5.98 16.04 20.39
N GLU A 446 5.60 14.82 20.03
CA GLU A 446 6.35 14.01 19.07
C GLU A 446 6.27 14.59 17.64
N ILE A 447 5.10 15.03 17.21
CA ILE A 447 4.94 15.67 15.89
C ILE A 447 5.61 17.04 15.87
N GLU A 448 5.54 17.78 16.98
CA GLU A 448 6.23 19.05 17.17
C GLU A 448 7.77 18.89 17.17
N SER A 449 8.31 17.84 17.79
CA SER A 449 9.76 17.58 17.80
C SER A 449 10.29 17.15 16.43
N ARG A 450 9.47 16.48 15.62
CA ARG A 450 9.83 16.16 14.21
C ARG A 450 9.85 17.38 13.29
N ARG A 451 9.36 18.54 13.75
CA ARG A 451 9.34 19.81 13.00
C ARG A 451 10.47 20.75 13.36
N THR A 452 11.05 20.60 14.55
CA THR A 452 12.29 21.28 14.89
C THR A 452 13.39 20.64 14.03
N GLN A 453 13.95 21.41 13.11
CA GLN A 453 15.01 20.98 12.20
C GLN A 453 16.14 20.30 12.99
N PRO A 454 16.85 19.30 12.42
CA PRO A 454 18.14 18.93 12.98
C PRO A 454 19.00 20.20 13.01
N THR A 455 19.44 20.60 14.22
CA THR A 455 20.49 21.61 14.41
C THR A 455 21.57 21.34 13.38
N SER A 456 21.83 22.29 12.49
CA SER A 456 22.86 22.16 11.46
C SER A 456 24.13 21.64 12.12
N ALA A 457 24.48 20.37 11.88
CA ALA A 457 25.74 19.85 12.33
C ALA A 457 26.81 20.73 11.68
N ALA A 458 27.57 21.45 12.50
CA ALA A 458 28.69 22.23 12.02
C ALA A 458 29.62 21.26 11.27
N PHE A 459 29.69 21.41 9.96
CA PHE A 459 30.61 20.66 9.11
C PHE A 459 32.04 21.00 9.55
N CYS A 460 32.63 20.17 10.41
CA CYS A 460 34.06 20.14 10.60
C CYS A 460 34.67 19.48 9.36
N TYR A 461 35.11 20.30 8.40
CA TYR A 461 36.02 19.84 7.36
C TYR A 461 37.35 19.45 8.02
N SER A 462 37.52 18.17 8.33
CA SER A 462 38.85 17.59 8.51
C SER A 462 39.36 17.11 7.16
N SER A 463 40.60 17.50 6.83
CA SER A 463 41.23 17.14 5.55
C SER A 463 41.32 15.62 5.38
N PRO A 464 41.09 15.09 4.16
CA PRO A 464 41.13 13.66 3.90
C PRO A 464 42.53 13.10 4.19
N GLN A 465 42.62 12.17 5.15
CA GLN A 465 43.84 11.42 5.38
C GLN A 465 43.90 10.22 4.44
N VAL A 466 44.95 10.19 3.62
CA VAL A 466 45.27 9.04 2.76
C VAL A 466 45.82 7.93 3.66
N ILE A 467 45.06 6.84 3.79
CA ILE A 467 45.51 5.63 4.48
C ILE A 467 46.57 4.98 3.60
N LYS A 468 47.80 4.84 4.11
CA LYS A 468 48.88 4.14 3.40
C LYS A 468 48.57 2.63 3.35
N PRO A 469 48.91 1.94 2.24
CA PRO A 469 48.74 0.49 2.17
C PRO A 469 49.63 -0.19 3.22
N VAL A 470 49.08 -1.19 3.87
CA VAL A 470 49.80 -2.06 4.80
C VAL A 470 50.76 -2.94 3.98
N SER A 471 52.04 -2.88 4.32
CA SER A 471 53.13 -3.69 3.76
C SER A 471 53.13 -5.12 4.29
#